data_AF-A0A374VRI6-F1
#
_entry.id   AF-A0A374VRI6-F1
#
_cell.length_a   1.000
_cell.length_b   1.000
_cell.length_c   1.000
_cell.angle_alpha   90.00
_cell.angle_beta   90.00
_cell.angle_gamma   90.00
#
_symmetry.space_group_name_H-M   'P 1'
#
loop_
_entity.id
_entity.type
_entity.pdbx_description
1 polymer ?
#
loop_
_entity_poly.entity_id
_entity_poly.type
_entity_poly.pdbx_seq_one_letter_code
_entity_poly.pdbx_strand_id
1 'polypeptide(L)'
;MKSKIIYCINFIWTSFVAFSFPICFGLIYLNITGHAKGYSYDLGSEKDVSIMLGCVELLIWLALALPSNIYTFRKTLRKGKAYLLIPIAWYIVLAVICLMITFGGWSEYAKEVFHVRKIELNGNEDTDIVFYNGTEYLSGLFYCADDDRRIIGRIDHGARVYTVGSDTSPQYLLIVGRDNSGTFIAEGASVPTSGKITKILIDPGIRSDNSQYLSSADEIAVIDEITNLSGEFQTFRVDNYYTNGNAFYYVYNNSNVSCNENYGGYIAFTEGKWIYAPPENRPVWTGECNGVTIEALVIDDEEIIEKMCRTDMVKYIDYQK
;
A
#
# COMPACT_ATOMS: atom_id res chain seq x y z
N MET A 1 49.48 -27.79 -4.92
CA MET A 1 48.17 -27.83 -4.23
C MET A 1 47.75 -26.48 -3.64
N LYS A 2 48.60 -25.80 -2.84
CA LYS A 2 48.28 -24.51 -2.21
C LYS A 2 47.67 -23.45 -3.15
N SER A 3 48.26 -23.21 -4.34
CA SER A 3 47.71 -22.25 -5.30
C SER A 3 46.35 -22.62 -5.89
N LYS A 4 46.00 -23.92 -5.95
CA LYS A 4 44.67 -24.36 -6.41
C LYS A 4 43.62 -24.13 -5.33
N ILE A 5 43.97 -24.45 -4.08
CA ILE A 5 43.11 -24.23 -2.90
C ILE A 5 42.78 -22.74 -2.72
N ILE A 6 43.79 -21.86 -2.79
CA ILE A 6 43.58 -20.40 -2.67
C ILE A 6 42.65 -19.89 -3.77
N TYR A 7 42.82 -20.38 -5.00
CA TYR A 7 41.94 -20.02 -6.11
C TYR A 7 40.50 -20.49 -5.86
N CYS A 8 40.29 -21.73 -5.41
CA CYS A 8 38.96 -22.23 -5.10
C CYS A 8 38.27 -21.39 -4.01
N ILE A 9 38.99 -21.03 -2.94
CA ILE A 9 38.42 -20.20 -1.85
C ILE A 9 38.01 -18.83 -2.38
N ASN A 10 38.87 -18.16 -3.16
CA ASN A 10 38.53 -16.86 -3.75
C ASN A 10 37.38 -16.96 -4.74
N PHE A 11 37.29 -18.05 -5.50
CA PHE A 11 36.20 -18.27 -6.45
C PHE A 11 34.85 -18.49 -5.73
N ILE A 12 34.85 -19.24 -4.62
CA ILE A 12 33.66 -19.41 -3.77
C ILE A 12 33.23 -18.06 -3.20
N TRP A 13 34.17 -17.28 -2.66
CA TRP A 13 33.86 -15.95 -2.12
C TRP A 13 33.37 -14.98 -3.19
N THR A 14 33.99 -14.94 -4.37
CA THR A 14 33.49 -14.20 -5.55
C THR A 14 32.07 -14.61 -5.91
N SER A 15 31.75 -15.91 -5.85
CA SER A 15 30.38 -16.40 -6.13
C SER A 15 29.38 -15.91 -5.09
N PHE A 16 29.75 -15.90 -3.80
CA PHE A 16 28.93 -15.34 -2.74
C PHE A 16 28.67 -13.85 -2.94
N VAL A 17 29.72 -13.07 -3.24
CA VAL A 17 29.63 -11.63 -3.55
C VAL A 17 28.78 -11.37 -4.79
N ALA A 18 28.88 -12.20 -5.83
CA ALA A 18 28.09 -12.07 -7.05
C ALA A 18 26.60 -12.28 -6.78
N PHE A 19 26.28 -13.30 -5.99
CA PHE A 19 24.91 -13.60 -5.60
C PHE A 19 24.33 -12.48 -4.72
N SER A 20 25.08 -11.96 -3.73
CA SER A 20 24.56 -10.90 -2.85
C SER A 20 24.56 -9.50 -3.48
N PHE A 21 25.20 -9.31 -4.64
CA PHE A 21 25.37 -7.99 -5.27
C PHE A 21 24.05 -7.20 -5.43
N PRO A 22 22.95 -7.74 -5.99
CA PRO A 22 21.73 -6.96 -6.16
C PRO A 22 21.15 -6.42 -4.86
N ILE A 23 21.20 -7.22 -3.78
CA ILE A 23 20.70 -6.84 -2.46
C ILE A 23 21.59 -5.74 -1.88
N CYS A 24 22.90 -5.95 -1.84
CA CYS A 24 23.85 -4.97 -1.32
C CYS A 24 23.81 -3.67 -2.12
N PHE A 25 23.75 -3.76 -3.44
CA PHE A 25 23.65 -2.59 -4.31
C PHE A 25 22.37 -1.81 -4.01
N GLY A 26 21.22 -2.48 -3.89
CA GLY A 26 19.95 -1.82 -3.58
C GLY A 26 20.02 -1.04 -2.26
N LEU A 27 20.51 -1.68 -1.20
CA LEU A 27 20.67 -1.04 0.12
C LEU A 27 21.62 0.15 0.08
N ILE A 28 22.81 -0.03 -0.51
CA ILE A 28 23.83 1.03 -0.63
C ILE A 28 23.27 2.20 -1.46
N TYR A 29 22.65 1.91 -2.59
CA TYR A 29 22.10 2.92 -3.48
C TYR A 29 20.99 3.73 -2.79
N LEU A 30 20.07 3.05 -2.12
CA LEU A 30 19.01 3.71 -1.36
C LEU A 30 19.58 4.55 -0.22
N ASN A 31 20.59 4.07 0.51
CA ASN A 31 21.22 4.87 1.55
C ASN A 31 21.93 6.11 0.98
N ILE A 32 22.75 5.95 -0.07
CA ILE A 32 23.50 7.06 -0.69
C ILE A 32 22.55 8.11 -1.29
N THR A 33 21.40 7.69 -1.80
CA THR A 33 20.39 8.61 -2.35
C THR A 33 19.49 9.23 -1.28
N GLY A 34 19.62 8.81 -0.01
CA GLY A 34 18.81 9.31 1.10
C GLY A 34 17.39 8.74 1.12
N HIS A 35 17.23 7.49 0.69
CA HIS A 35 15.97 6.77 0.52
C HIS A 35 16.01 5.35 1.13
N ALA A 36 16.80 5.15 2.20
CA ALA A 36 16.98 3.86 2.88
C ALA A 36 15.68 3.16 3.29
N LYS A 37 14.66 3.93 3.66
CA LYS A 37 13.31 3.44 4.03
C LYS A 37 12.40 3.30 2.78
N GLY A 38 13.03 3.08 1.63
CA GLY A 38 12.45 3.24 0.31
C GLY A 38 12.19 4.70 -0.03
N TYR A 39 12.01 4.96 -1.32
CA TYR A 39 11.60 6.28 -1.80
C TYR A 39 10.30 6.77 -1.16
N SER A 40 9.50 5.82 -0.66
CA SER A 40 8.31 5.92 0.19
C SER A 40 8.38 6.99 1.29
N TYR A 41 9.53 7.16 1.94
CA TYR A 41 9.65 7.83 3.23
C TYR A 41 10.66 8.98 3.15
N ASP A 42 10.27 10.19 3.56
CA ASP A 42 11.21 11.29 3.70
C ASP A 42 11.97 11.15 5.02
N LEU A 43 13.28 10.99 4.92
CA LEU A 43 14.18 10.89 6.07
C LEU A 43 14.35 12.22 6.78
N GLY A 44 14.03 13.36 6.15
CA GLY A 44 14.22 14.68 6.74
C GLY A 44 15.65 14.86 7.27
N SER A 45 15.78 15.14 8.57
CA SER A 45 17.09 15.26 9.24
C SER A 45 17.90 13.95 9.31
N GLU A 46 17.28 12.78 9.15
CA GLU A 46 17.98 11.48 9.09
C GLU A 46 18.69 11.26 7.75
N LYS A 47 18.42 12.09 6.74
CA LYS A 47 18.95 11.94 5.39
C LYS A 47 20.48 11.93 5.37
N ASP A 48 21.11 12.86 6.08
CA ASP A 48 22.58 12.94 6.13
C ASP A 48 23.20 11.71 6.79
N VAL A 49 22.54 11.15 7.80
CA VAL A 49 22.96 9.90 8.45
C VAL A 49 22.85 8.73 7.49
N SER A 50 21.75 8.64 6.74
CA SER A 50 21.56 7.59 5.72
C SER A 50 22.62 7.67 4.62
N ILE A 51 22.93 8.87 4.12
CA ILE A 51 23.98 9.06 3.11
C ILE A 51 25.34 8.64 3.65
N MET A 52 25.66 9.01 4.89
CA MET A 52 26.90 8.58 5.56
C MET A 52 26.96 7.05 5.68
N LEU A 53 25.88 6.41 6.12
CA LEU A 53 25.79 4.96 6.21
C LEU A 53 26.01 4.29 4.84
N GLY A 54 25.36 4.79 3.79
CA GLY A 54 25.54 4.27 2.43
C GLY A 54 26.97 4.38 1.93
N CYS A 55 27.66 5.49 2.24
CA CYS A 55 29.09 5.65 1.93
C CYS A 55 29.94 4.60 2.67
N VAL A 56 29.67 4.36 3.95
CA VAL A 56 30.38 3.35 4.76
C VAL A 56 30.11 1.93 4.25
N GLU A 57 28.85 1.61 3.96
CA GLU A 57 28.45 0.32 3.39
C GLU A 57 29.12 0.07 2.04
N LEU A 58 29.21 1.08 1.18
CA LEU A 58 29.93 1.00 -0.09
C LEU A 58 31.42 0.66 0.13
N LEU A 59 32.08 1.32 1.09
CA LEU A 59 33.49 1.04 1.40
C LEU A 59 33.68 -0.38 1.93
N ILE A 60 32.80 -0.85 2.82
CA ILE A 60 32.82 -2.23 3.32
C ILE A 60 32.60 -3.22 2.19
N TRP A 61 31.59 -2.99 1.34
CA TRP A 61 31.28 -3.87 0.22
C TRP A 61 32.45 -3.95 -0.77
N LEU A 62 33.08 -2.82 -1.11
CA LEU A 62 34.28 -2.79 -1.96
C LEU A 62 35.45 -3.55 -1.32
N ALA A 63 35.67 -3.40 -0.01
CA ALA A 63 36.73 -4.11 0.71
C ALA A 63 36.51 -5.63 0.70
N LEU A 64 35.26 -6.10 0.75
CA LEU A 64 34.90 -7.51 0.68
C LEU A 64 34.93 -8.06 -0.75
N ALA A 65 34.50 -7.27 -1.73
CA ALA A 65 34.35 -7.70 -3.12
C ALA A 65 35.66 -7.66 -3.91
N LEU A 66 36.42 -6.56 -3.81
CA LEU A 66 37.55 -6.31 -4.71
C LEU A 66 38.71 -7.32 -4.59
N PRO A 67 39.21 -7.70 -3.38
CA PRO A 67 40.40 -8.53 -3.29
C PRO A 67 40.24 -9.89 -3.97
N SER A 68 39.09 -10.54 -3.75
CA SER A 68 38.76 -11.84 -4.32
C SER A 68 38.54 -11.78 -5.83
N ASN A 69 37.79 -10.78 -6.30
CA ASN A 69 37.53 -10.57 -7.72
C ASN A 69 38.83 -10.27 -8.48
N ILE A 70 39.66 -9.36 -7.96
CA ILE A 70 40.96 -9.04 -8.55
C ILE A 70 41.84 -10.29 -8.60
N TYR A 71 41.89 -11.09 -7.53
CA TYR A 71 42.67 -12.33 -7.51
C TYR A 71 42.18 -13.33 -8.56
N THR A 72 40.88 -13.61 -8.58
CA THR A 72 40.24 -14.55 -9.51
C THR A 72 40.45 -14.10 -10.96
N PHE A 73 40.19 -12.83 -11.27
CA PHE A 73 40.39 -12.30 -12.63
C PHE A 73 41.85 -12.33 -13.05
N ARG A 74 42.79 -11.88 -12.20
CA ARG A 74 44.23 -11.93 -12.55
C ARG A 74 44.71 -13.35 -12.78
N LYS A 75 44.26 -14.31 -11.96
CA LYS A 75 44.68 -15.71 -12.10
C LYS A 75 44.10 -16.35 -13.36
N THR A 76 42.86 -16.04 -13.69
CA THR A 76 42.18 -16.53 -14.90
C THR A 76 42.74 -15.89 -16.16
N LEU A 77 43.06 -14.58 -16.14
CA LEU A 77 43.67 -13.88 -17.26
C LEU A 77 45.01 -14.49 -17.69
N ARG A 78 45.81 -15.02 -16.74
CA ARG A 78 47.06 -15.73 -17.06
C ARG A 78 46.85 -16.98 -17.94
N LYS A 79 45.64 -17.51 -18.01
CA LYS A 79 45.29 -18.62 -18.91
C LYS A 79 44.83 -18.15 -20.30
N GLY A 80 44.60 -16.86 -20.48
CA GLY A 80 44.14 -16.24 -21.72
C GLY A 80 42.92 -15.35 -21.51
N LYS A 81 42.79 -14.30 -22.33
CA LYS A 81 41.70 -13.31 -22.21
C LYS A 81 40.30 -13.93 -22.35
N ALA A 82 40.13 -14.91 -23.24
CA ALA A 82 38.85 -15.59 -23.44
C ALA A 82 38.33 -16.28 -22.16
N TYR A 83 39.24 -16.78 -21.32
CA TYR A 83 38.86 -17.44 -20.07
C TYR A 83 38.24 -16.48 -19.04
N LEU A 84 38.42 -15.16 -19.19
CA LEU A 84 37.75 -14.17 -18.32
C LEU A 84 36.24 -14.13 -18.53
N LEU A 85 35.73 -14.56 -19.70
CA LEU A 85 34.30 -14.62 -19.94
C LEU A 85 33.60 -15.59 -18.99
N ILE A 86 34.30 -16.63 -18.53
CA ILE A 86 33.76 -17.63 -17.60
C ILE A 86 33.37 -17.00 -16.26
N PRO A 87 34.29 -16.38 -15.47
CA PRO A 87 33.92 -15.75 -14.22
C PRO A 87 32.97 -14.55 -14.41
N ILE A 88 33.04 -13.82 -15.53
CA ILE A 88 32.10 -12.72 -15.81
C ILE A 88 30.68 -13.25 -16.01
N ALA A 89 30.51 -14.22 -16.90
CA ALA A 89 29.21 -14.84 -17.16
C ALA A 89 28.66 -15.49 -15.88
N TRP A 90 29.51 -16.16 -15.11
CA TRP A 90 29.13 -16.75 -13.82
C TRP A 90 28.64 -15.69 -12.83
N TYR A 91 29.34 -14.55 -12.74
CA TYR A 91 28.92 -13.43 -11.88
C TYR A 91 27.54 -12.91 -12.29
N ILE A 92 27.32 -12.69 -13.59
CA ILE A 92 26.04 -12.22 -14.12
C ILE A 92 24.92 -13.23 -13.82
N VAL A 93 25.15 -14.51 -14.08
CA VAL A 93 24.17 -15.57 -13.82
C VAL A 93 23.77 -15.60 -12.35
N LEU A 94 24.73 -15.52 -11.42
CA LEU A 94 24.43 -15.51 -9.99
C LEU A 94 23.66 -14.25 -9.56
N ALA A 95 24.01 -13.09 -10.10
CA ALA A 95 23.26 -11.86 -9.85
C ALA A 95 21.82 -11.95 -10.38
N VAL A 96 21.62 -12.51 -11.58
CA VAL A 96 20.28 -12.73 -12.15
C VAL A 96 19.48 -13.74 -11.32
N ILE A 97 20.09 -14.82 -10.85
CA ILE A 97 19.42 -15.80 -9.97
C ILE A 97 18.97 -15.13 -8.67
N CYS A 98 19.81 -14.29 -8.07
CA CYS A 98 19.43 -13.52 -6.88
C CYS A 98 18.26 -12.57 -7.17
N LEU A 99 18.31 -11.81 -8.26
CA LEU A 99 17.21 -10.94 -8.68
C LEU A 99 15.89 -11.71 -8.83
N MET A 100 15.93 -12.88 -9.46
CA MET A 100 14.74 -13.71 -9.66
C MET A 100 14.18 -14.27 -8.34
N ILE A 101 15.05 -14.74 -7.43
CA ILE A 101 14.62 -15.37 -6.16
C ILE A 101 14.14 -14.31 -5.17
N THR A 102 14.85 -13.19 -5.04
CA THR A 102 14.61 -12.21 -3.98
C THR A 102 13.58 -11.16 -4.37
N PHE A 103 13.56 -10.75 -5.64
CA PHE A 103 12.74 -9.63 -6.11
C PHE A 103 11.72 -10.03 -7.18
N GLY A 104 11.66 -11.30 -7.58
CA GLY A 104 10.78 -11.74 -8.68
C GLY A 104 11.24 -11.27 -10.07
N GLY A 105 12.48 -10.77 -10.19
CA GLY A 105 13.10 -10.38 -11.45
C GLY A 105 13.47 -8.90 -11.56
N TRP A 106 14.03 -8.53 -12.72
CA TRP A 106 14.57 -7.18 -12.96
C TRP A 106 13.50 -6.09 -12.91
N SER A 107 12.29 -6.33 -13.43
CA SER A 107 11.24 -5.31 -13.50
C SER A 107 10.83 -4.81 -12.12
N GLU A 108 10.61 -5.72 -11.17
CA GLU A 108 10.25 -5.37 -9.79
C GLU A 108 11.44 -4.77 -9.04
N TYR A 109 12.63 -5.35 -9.19
CA TYR A 109 13.85 -4.76 -8.63
C TYR A 109 14.07 -3.31 -9.09
N ALA A 110 13.90 -3.04 -10.39
CA ALA A 110 14.05 -1.71 -10.93
C ALA A 110 12.96 -0.75 -10.44
N LYS A 111 11.73 -1.24 -10.19
CA LYS A 111 10.69 -0.44 -9.54
C LYS A 111 11.07 -0.05 -8.12
N GLU A 112 11.55 -1.01 -7.32
CA GLU A 112 11.90 -0.76 -5.92
C GLU A 112 13.17 0.08 -5.76
N VAL A 113 14.19 -0.19 -6.57
CA VAL A 113 15.53 0.41 -6.41
C VAL A 113 15.72 1.67 -7.26
N PHE A 114 15.13 1.76 -8.45
CA PHE A 114 15.40 2.88 -9.38
C PHE A 114 14.20 3.77 -9.71
N HIS A 115 12.96 3.29 -9.55
CA HIS A 115 11.81 4.11 -9.90
C HIS A 115 11.37 5.02 -8.76
N VAL A 116 11.81 6.27 -8.85
CA VAL A 116 10.90 7.40 -8.69
C VAL A 116 10.69 7.98 -10.09
N ARG A 117 9.55 7.67 -10.73
CA ARG A 117 9.08 8.57 -11.78
C ARG A 117 8.72 9.88 -11.08
N LYS A 118 9.55 10.91 -11.27
CA LYS A 118 9.09 12.27 -11.05
C LYS A 118 7.97 12.47 -12.05
N ILE A 119 6.75 12.62 -11.55
CA ILE A 119 5.62 12.92 -12.40
C ILE A 119 5.47 14.44 -12.41
N GLU A 120 5.37 15.01 -13.60
CA GLU A 120 4.99 16.41 -13.74
C GLU A 120 3.49 16.48 -13.45
N LEU A 121 3.19 16.77 -12.19
CA LEU A 121 1.88 17.28 -11.78
C LEU A 121 2.03 18.78 -11.60
N ASN A 122 1.27 19.54 -12.38
CA ASN A 122 1.12 20.96 -12.13
C ASN A 122 -0.04 21.12 -11.14
N GLY A 123 0.29 21.45 -9.89
CA GLY A 123 -0.64 21.57 -8.76
C GLY A 123 -0.14 20.81 -7.52
N ASN A 124 -0.72 21.09 -6.36
CA ASN A 124 -0.53 20.33 -5.13
C ASN A 124 -1.90 20.00 -4.49
N GLU A 125 -1.91 19.27 -3.38
CA GLU A 125 -3.12 19.01 -2.57
C GLU A 125 -3.94 20.25 -2.19
N ASP A 126 -3.34 21.44 -2.12
CA ASP A 126 -4.03 22.70 -1.82
C ASP A 126 -4.68 23.33 -3.07
N THR A 127 -4.40 22.76 -4.24
CA THR A 127 -5.05 23.16 -5.49
C THR A 127 -6.30 22.35 -5.73
N ASP A 128 -7.37 23.03 -6.15
CA ASP A 128 -8.60 22.36 -6.57
C ASP A 128 -8.42 21.60 -7.90
N ILE A 129 -7.29 21.75 -8.59
CA ILE A 129 -7.05 21.21 -9.94
C ILE A 129 -5.60 20.74 -10.07
N VAL A 130 -5.40 19.52 -10.59
CA VAL A 130 -4.09 18.99 -10.96
C VAL A 130 -4.07 18.47 -12.39
N PHE A 131 -2.92 18.61 -13.07
CA PHE A 131 -2.74 18.11 -14.45
C PHE A 131 -1.79 16.91 -14.48
N TYR A 132 -2.24 15.78 -15.02
CA TYR A 132 -1.44 14.57 -15.20
C TYR A 132 -1.54 14.05 -16.63
N ASN A 133 -0.41 13.89 -17.33
CA ASN A 133 -0.35 13.46 -18.74
C ASN A 133 -1.27 14.27 -19.68
N GLY A 134 -1.40 15.58 -19.45
CA GLY A 134 -2.27 16.45 -20.24
C GLY A 134 -3.78 16.29 -19.99
N THR A 135 -4.17 15.51 -18.97
CA THR A 135 -5.55 15.39 -18.49
C THR A 135 -5.71 16.25 -17.23
N GLU A 136 -6.82 16.97 -17.13
CA GLU A 136 -7.21 17.75 -15.96
C GLU A 136 -7.95 16.88 -14.95
N TYR A 137 -7.64 17.06 -13.67
CA TYR A 137 -8.32 16.41 -12.56
C TYR A 137 -8.73 17.46 -11.54
N LEU A 138 -9.96 17.35 -11.06
CA LEU A 138 -10.56 18.23 -10.07
C LEU A 138 -10.50 17.59 -8.69
N SER A 139 -10.27 18.40 -7.66
CA SER A 139 -10.36 17.98 -6.28
C SER A 139 -11.76 17.42 -6.01
N GLY A 140 -11.80 16.25 -5.40
CA GLY A 140 -13.02 15.55 -5.02
C GLY A 140 -12.79 14.82 -3.72
N LEU A 141 -13.82 14.15 -3.21
CA LEU A 141 -13.70 13.29 -2.03
C LEU A 141 -14.20 11.88 -2.38
N PHE A 142 -13.27 10.92 -2.39
CA PHE A 142 -13.58 9.52 -2.62
C PHE A 142 -12.71 8.61 -1.75
N TYR A 143 -13.16 7.38 -1.60
CA TYR A 143 -12.54 6.34 -0.78
C TYR A 143 -12.19 5.13 -1.66
N CYS A 144 -11.08 4.47 -1.39
CA CYS A 144 -10.69 3.26 -2.10
C CYS A 144 -9.99 2.27 -1.15
N ALA A 145 -10.01 0.98 -1.49
CA ALA A 145 -9.21 0.01 -0.77
C ALA A 145 -7.71 0.19 -1.10
N ASP A 146 -6.85 -0.17 -0.16
CA ASP A 146 -5.39 -0.05 -0.35
C ASP A 146 -4.85 -0.94 -1.47
N ASP A 147 -5.53 -2.04 -1.79
CA ASP A 147 -5.18 -2.95 -2.90
C ASP A 147 -5.57 -2.40 -4.28
N ASP A 148 -6.49 -1.43 -4.33
CA ASP A 148 -6.96 -0.83 -5.58
C ASP A 148 -6.03 0.31 -6.07
N ARG A 149 -5.20 0.86 -5.17
CA ARG A 149 -4.27 1.95 -5.49
C ARG A 149 -2.95 1.42 -6.03
N ARG A 150 -2.42 2.09 -7.05
CA ARG A 150 -1.11 1.79 -7.64
C ARG A 150 -0.26 3.04 -7.63
N ILE A 151 0.92 2.96 -7.03
CA ILE A 151 1.85 4.09 -7.01
C ILE A 151 2.40 4.32 -8.43
N ILE A 152 2.28 5.55 -8.92
CA ILE A 152 2.77 5.95 -10.25
C ILE A 152 3.96 6.89 -10.17
N GLY A 153 4.17 7.58 -9.05
CA GLY A 153 5.28 8.50 -8.89
C GLY A 153 5.18 9.38 -7.66
N ARG A 154 5.94 10.47 -7.69
CA ARG A 154 5.95 11.53 -6.67
C ARG A 154 6.00 12.91 -7.29
N ILE A 155 5.51 13.88 -6.53
CA ILE A 155 5.68 15.32 -6.78
C ILE A 155 6.91 15.87 -6.03
N ASP A 156 7.29 17.11 -6.33
CA ASP A 156 8.54 17.73 -5.85
C ASP A 156 8.66 17.89 -4.34
N HIS A 157 7.54 17.86 -3.61
CA HIS A 157 7.50 17.90 -2.14
C HIS A 157 7.51 16.49 -1.50
N GLY A 158 7.76 15.43 -2.29
CA GLY A 158 7.91 14.07 -1.79
C GLY A 158 6.61 13.29 -1.57
N ALA A 159 5.44 13.93 -1.76
CA ALA A 159 4.14 13.25 -1.68
C ALA A 159 4.00 12.16 -2.76
N ARG A 160 3.42 11.03 -2.37
CA ARG A 160 3.20 9.88 -3.24
C ARG A 160 1.96 10.11 -4.07
N VAL A 161 2.01 9.70 -5.33
CA VAL A 161 0.84 9.76 -6.19
C VAL A 161 0.46 8.37 -6.63
N TYR A 162 -0.81 8.08 -6.43
CA TYR A 162 -1.44 6.83 -6.71
C TYR A 162 -2.51 7.01 -7.77
N THR A 163 -2.66 6.02 -8.63
CA THR A 163 -3.82 5.85 -9.50
C THR A 163 -4.74 4.80 -8.91
N VAL A 164 -6.04 4.94 -9.11
CA VAL A 164 -6.98 3.84 -8.90
C VAL A 164 -7.42 3.32 -10.26
N GLY A 165 -7.21 2.02 -10.50
CA GLY A 165 -7.47 1.39 -11.80
C GLY A 165 -6.30 1.47 -12.79
N SER A 166 -6.48 2.19 -13.90
CA SER A 166 -5.48 2.30 -14.99
C SER A 166 -4.31 3.23 -14.62
N ASP A 167 -3.10 2.89 -15.02
CA ASP A 167 -1.88 3.69 -14.81
C ASP A 167 -1.58 4.69 -15.95
N THR A 168 -2.25 4.53 -17.10
CA THR A 168 -2.01 5.36 -18.30
C THR A 168 -3.02 6.50 -18.47
N SER A 169 -4.28 6.25 -18.12
CA SER A 169 -5.37 7.21 -18.12
C SER A 169 -6.29 6.90 -16.93
N PRO A 170 -5.85 7.21 -15.70
CA PRO A 170 -6.63 6.98 -14.49
C PRO A 170 -7.86 7.87 -14.47
N GLN A 171 -8.99 7.36 -13.98
CA GLN A 171 -10.13 8.21 -13.63
C GLN A 171 -9.94 8.90 -12.28
N TYR A 172 -9.10 8.32 -11.41
CA TYR A 172 -8.94 8.73 -10.03
C TYR A 172 -7.46 8.76 -9.67
N LEU A 173 -7.02 9.87 -9.08
CA LEU A 173 -5.69 10.08 -8.55
C LEU A 173 -5.77 10.36 -7.04
N LEU A 174 -4.87 9.78 -6.26
CA LEU A 174 -4.65 10.17 -4.87
C LEU A 174 -3.24 10.70 -4.72
N ILE A 175 -3.10 11.81 -4.01
CA ILE A 175 -1.84 12.31 -3.51
C ILE A 175 -1.82 12.04 -2.01
N VAL A 176 -0.76 11.38 -1.51
CA VAL A 176 -0.63 11.01 -0.09
C VAL A 176 0.76 11.38 0.41
N GLY A 177 0.82 12.29 1.38
CA GLY A 177 2.02 12.81 2.02
C GLY A 177 1.78 13.11 3.51
N ARG A 178 2.87 13.28 4.27
CA ARG A 178 2.83 13.43 5.74
C ARG A 178 1.99 14.63 6.20
N ASP A 179 2.06 15.72 5.45
CA ASP A 179 1.37 16.96 5.79
C ASP A 179 0.15 17.20 4.89
N ASN A 180 -0.03 16.38 3.84
CA ASN A 180 -0.74 16.77 2.62
C ASN A 180 -1.28 15.53 1.88
N SER A 181 -2.60 15.29 1.94
CA SER A 181 -3.28 14.21 1.21
C SER A 181 -4.53 14.73 0.52
N GLY A 182 -4.76 14.34 -0.73
CA GLY A 182 -5.87 14.81 -1.55
C GLY A 182 -6.33 13.78 -2.58
N THR A 183 -7.60 13.83 -2.93
CA THR A 183 -8.24 12.93 -3.90
C THR A 183 -8.73 13.73 -5.11
N PHE A 184 -8.40 13.26 -6.32
CA PHE A 184 -8.62 14.00 -7.57
C PHE A 184 -9.31 13.12 -8.61
N ILE A 185 -10.34 13.66 -9.27
CA ILE A 185 -11.19 12.96 -10.23
C ILE A 185 -10.96 13.60 -11.61
N ALA A 186 -10.73 12.78 -12.64
CA ALA A 186 -10.56 13.27 -14.01
C ALA A 186 -11.78 14.09 -14.45
N GLU A 187 -11.58 15.17 -15.19
CA GLU A 187 -12.68 15.98 -15.71
C GLU A 187 -13.70 15.12 -16.47
N GLY A 188 -14.98 15.23 -16.10
CA GLY A 188 -16.08 14.45 -16.68
C GLY A 188 -16.25 13.04 -16.11
N ALA A 189 -15.38 12.58 -15.21
CA ALA A 189 -15.60 11.36 -14.43
C ALA A 189 -16.40 11.64 -13.15
N SER A 190 -17.08 10.61 -12.64
CA SER A 190 -17.88 10.69 -11.42
C SER A 190 -17.88 9.35 -10.70
N VAL A 191 -17.93 9.37 -9.36
CA VAL A 191 -18.08 8.16 -8.56
C VAL A 191 -19.51 7.61 -8.74
N PRO A 192 -19.70 6.33 -9.10
CA PRO A 192 -21.03 5.75 -9.19
C PRO A 192 -21.71 5.66 -7.82
N THR A 193 -22.99 6.04 -7.75
CA THR A 193 -23.78 6.07 -6.51
C THR A 193 -24.98 5.15 -6.48
N SER A 194 -25.18 4.37 -7.54
CA SER A 194 -26.23 3.35 -7.62
C SER A 194 -25.83 2.24 -8.59
N GLY A 195 -26.50 1.10 -8.49
CA GLY A 195 -26.31 -0.06 -9.36
C GLY A 195 -25.92 -1.30 -8.58
N LYS A 196 -25.11 -2.18 -9.18
CA LYS A 196 -24.68 -3.43 -8.53
C LYS A 196 -23.59 -3.14 -7.50
N ILE A 197 -23.80 -3.56 -6.24
CA ILE A 197 -22.76 -3.51 -5.20
C ILE A 197 -21.71 -4.58 -5.51
N THR A 198 -20.44 -4.17 -5.51
CA THR A 198 -19.31 -5.05 -5.85
C THR A 198 -18.25 -5.11 -4.76
N LYS A 199 -18.25 -4.14 -3.85
CA LYS A 199 -17.38 -4.10 -2.67
C LYS A 199 -18.03 -3.21 -1.61
N ILE A 200 -17.72 -3.48 -0.36
CA ILE A 200 -18.14 -2.67 0.79
C ILE A 200 -16.89 -2.25 1.54
N LEU A 201 -16.58 -0.95 1.57
CA LEU A 201 -15.45 -0.40 2.32
C LEU A 201 -15.88 -0.22 3.78
N ILE A 202 -15.10 -0.75 4.72
CA ILE A 202 -15.32 -0.59 6.16
C ILE A 202 -14.48 0.60 6.61
N ASP A 203 -15.11 1.52 7.36
CA ASP A 203 -14.68 2.90 7.60
C ASP A 203 -13.21 3.25 7.29
N PRO A 204 -12.93 3.75 6.07
CA PRO A 204 -11.58 4.08 5.65
C PRO A 204 -11.00 5.33 6.35
N GLY A 205 -11.85 6.17 6.96
CA GLY A 205 -11.44 7.44 7.56
C GLY A 205 -11.01 7.32 9.02
N ILE A 206 -11.54 6.33 9.74
CA ILE A 206 -11.42 6.23 11.20
C ILE A 206 -10.24 5.36 11.62
N ARG A 207 -9.94 4.30 10.86
CA ARG A 207 -8.94 3.30 11.25
C ARG A 207 -7.55 3.57 10.69
N SER A 208 -7.42 4.58 9.81
CA SER A 208 -6.19 4.83 9.03
C SER A 208 -5.72 3.59 8.24
N ASP A 209 -6.63 2.66 7.99
CA ASP A 209 -6.36 1.34 7.42
C ASP A 209 -7.46 0.99 6.40
N ASN A 210 -7.16 1.27 5.13
CA ASN A 210 -8.07 1.00 4.01
C ASN A 210 -7.94 -0.45 3.49
N SER A 211 -7.30 -1.36 4.23
CA SER A 211 -7.27 -2.78 3.88
C SER A 211 -8.55 -3.53 4.28
N GLN A 212 -9.43 -2.89 5.05
CA GLN A 212 -10.65 -3.52 5.60
C GLN A 212 -11.83 -3.29 4.65
N TYR A 213 -12.21 -4.33 3.90
CA TYR A 213 -13.35 -4.30 2.99
C TYR A 213 -13.95 -5.69 2.79
N LEU A 214 -15.22 -5.74 2.41
CA LEU A 214 -15.90 -6.97 1.97
C LEU A 214 -15.97 -7.01 0.45
N SER A 215 -15.69 -8.16 -0.14
CA SER A 215 -15.75 -8.33 -1.60
C SER A 215 -16.29 -9.68 -2.05
N SER A 216 -16.47 -10.65 -1.15
CA SER A 216 -17.10 -11.91 -1.50
C SER A 216 -18.62 -11.75 -1.65
N ALA A 217 -19.22 -12.57 -2.51
CA ALA A 217 -20.67 -12.53 -2.75
C ALA A 217 -21.46 -12.85 -1.49
N ASP A 218 -20.97 -13.80 -0.68
CA ASP A 218 -21.63 -14.23 0.55
C ASP A 218 -21.61 -13.11 1.61
N GLU A 219 -20.47 -12.42 1.79
CA GLU A 219 -20.39 -11.29 2.73
C GLU A 219 -21.27 -10.12 2.31
N ILE A 220 -21.31 -9.79 1.01
CA ILE A 220 -22.17 -8.73 0.49
C ILE A 220 -23.65 -9.07 0.69
N ALA A 221 -24.04 -10.33 0.49
CA ALA A 221 -25.42 -10.78 0.71
C ALA A 221 -25.85 -10.63 2.18
N VAL A 222 -24.95 -10.89 3.14
CA VAL A 222 -25.25 -10.67 4.56
C VAL A 222 -25.52 -9.20 4.86
N ILE A 223 -24.76 -8.28 4.26
CA ILE A 223 -25.03 -6.85 4.43
C ILE A 223 -26.38 -6.47 3.79
N ASP A 224 -26.71 -7.02 2.62
CA ASP A 224 -28.01 -6.81 1.99
C ASP A 224 -29.16 -7.28 2.90
N GLU A 225 -29.04 -8.47 3.52
CA GLU A 225 -30.00 -8.97 4.54
C GLU A 225 -30.17 -7.96 5.70
N ILE A 226 -29.06 -7.45 6.26
CA ILE A 226 -29.10 -6.47 7.37
C ILE A 226 -29.77 -5.15 6.96
N THR A 227 -29.44 -4.63 5.77
CA THR A 227 -29.97 -3.33 5.32
C THR A 227 -31.43 -3.37 4.90
N ASN A 228 -31.99 -4.57 4.69
CA ASN A 228 -33.42 -4.78 4.44
C ASN A 228 -34.22 -5.13 5.71
N LEU A 229 -33.59 -5.12 6.90
CA LEU A 229 -34.31 -5.30 8.15
C LEU A 229 -35.37 -4.21 8.33
N SER A 230 -36.54 -4.62 8.83
CA SER A 230 -37.65 -3.74 9.15
C SER A 230 -38.02 -3.90 10.62
N GLY A 231 -38.25 -2.79 11.31
CA GLY A 231 -38.65 -2.82 12.72
C GLY A 231 -38.85 -1.42 13.28
N GLU A 232 -39.09 -1.34 14.58
CA GLU A 232 -39.12 -0.07 15.30
C GLU A 232 -37.70 0.36 15.65
N PHE A 233 -37.34 1.60 15.29
CA PHE A 233 -36.10 2.22 15.70
C PHE A 233 -36.08 2.43 17.22
N GLN A 234 -34.96 2.06 17.82
CA GLN A 234 -34.69 2.28 19.24
C GLN A 234 -33.47 3.18 19.37
N THR A 235 -33.44 3.98 20.44
CA THR A 235 -32.31 4.85 20.74
C THR A 235 -31.28 4.09 21.56
N PHE A 236 -30.03 4.11 21.12
CA PHE A 236 -28.90 3.49 21.80
C PHE A 236 -27.80 4.51 22.06
N ARG A 237 -27.04 4.29 23.13
CA ARG A 237 -25.76 4.98 23.34
C ARG A 237 -24.63 4.08 22.88
N VAL A 238 -23.81 4.57 21.96
CA VAL A 238 -22.56 3.93 21.56
C VAL A 238 -21.42 4.71 22.20
N ASP A 239 -20.70 4.10 23.13
CA ASP A 239 -19.70 4.81 23.94
C ASP A 239 -18.50 5.31 23.13
N ASN A 240 -18.12 4.59 22.08
CA ASN A 240 -17.10 5.04 21.13
C ASN A 240 -17.46 4.61 19.71
N TYR A 241 -17.89 5.59 18.91
CA TYR A 241 -18.28 5.40 17.50
C TYR A 241 -17.19 4.77 16.64
N TYR A 242 -15.92 4.95 17.02
CA TYR A 242 -14.78 4.50 16.23
C TYR A 242 -14.35 3.06 16.52
N THR A 243 -14.71 2.51 17.69
CA THR A 243 -14.24 1.19 18.15
C THR A 243 -15.38 0.21 18.44
N ASN A 244 -16.57 0.70 18.75
CA ASN A 244 -17.71 -0.12 19.13
C ASN A 244 -18.66 -0.38 17.95
N GLY A 245 -18.31 0.11 16.77
CA GLY A 245 -19.01 -0.17 15.53
C GLY A 245 -18.17 0.17 14.31
N ASN A 246 -18.76 -0.06 13.15
CA ASN A 246 -18.17 0.18 11.86
C ASN A 246 -19.20 0.86 10.95
N ALA A 247 -18.81 2.01 10.40
CA ALA A 247 -19.49 2.59 9.26
C ALA A 247 -18.99 1.91 7.98
N PHE A 248 -19.84 1.88 6.96
CA PHE A 248 -19.46 1.26 5.70
C PHE A 248 -20.02 2.01 4.49
N TYR A 249 -19.34 1.86 3.36
CA TYR A 249 -19.63 2.55 2.12
C TYR A 249 -19.66 1.58 0.95
N TYR A 250 -20.66 1.71 0.09
CA TYR A 250 -20.81 0.86 -1.08
C TYR A 250 -19.92 1.30 -2.25
N VAL A 251 -19.41 0.31 -2.97
CA VAL A 251 -18.76 0.49 -4.27
C VAL A 251 -19.66 -0.13 -5.33
N TYR A 252 -20.08 0.67 -6.31
CA TYR A 252 -21.03 0.27 -7.33
C TYR A 252 -20.39 0.00 -8.70
N ASN A 253 -21.02 -0.87 -9.48
CA ASN A 253 -20.76 -1.11 -10.90
C ASN A 253 -19.32 -1.50 -11.24
N ASN A 254 -18.65 -2.27 -10.36
CA ASN A 254 -17.23 -2.62 -10.48
C ASN A 254 -16.30 -1.39 -10.53
N SER A 255 -16.73 -0.26 -9.97
CA SER A 255 -15.82 0.84 -9.63
C SER A 255 -14.77 0.35 -8.62
N ASN A 256 -13.65 1.06 -8.52
CA ASN A 256 -12.65 0.86 -7.48
C ASN A 256 -12.73 1.91 -6.36
N VAL A 257 -13.69 2.84 -6.45
CA VAL A 257 -13.85 3.93 -5.49
C VAL A 257 -15.30 4.07 -5.03
N SER A 258 -15.46 4.59 -3.81
CA SER A 258 -16.71 5.00 -3.18
C SER A 258 -16.66 6.49 -2.82
N CYS A 259 -17.77 7.09 -2.39
CA CYS A 259 -17.82 8.47 -1.92
C CYS A 259 -18.82 8.60 -0.76
N ASN A 260 -18.95 9.81 -0.20
CA ASN A 260 -19.87 10.07 0.92
C ASN A 260 -21.33 9.73 0.62
N GLU A 261 -21.76 9.87 -0.63
CA GLU A 261 -23.14 9.56 -1.04
C GLU A 261 -23.44 8.06 -1.01
N ASN A 262 -22.40 7.22 -0.99
CA ASN A 262 -22.51 5.77 -0.95
C ASN A 262 -22.52 5.20 0.47
N TYR A 263 -22.76 6.05 1.48
CA TYR A 263 -22.85 5.61 2.87
C TYR A 263 -23.96 4.56 3.02
N GLY A 264 -23.61 3.36 3.48
CA GLY A 264 -24.54 2.24 3.63
C GLY A 264 -25.12 2.10 5.04
N GLY A 265 -24.50 2.76 6.02
CA GLY A 265 -24.96 2.80 7.40
C GLY A 265 -23.86 2.50 8.40
N TYR A 266 -24.28 2.13 9.60
CA TYR A 266 -23.40 1.85 10.73
C TYR A 266 -23.90 0.63 11.50
N ILE A 267 -22.99 -0.33 11.74
CA ILE A 267 -23.26 -1.53 12.55
C ILE A 267 -22.45 -1.43 13.84
N ALA A 268 -23.09 -1.68 14.98
CA ALA A 268 -22.43 -1.63 16.28
C ALA A 268 -22.92 -2.70 17.23
N PHE A 269 -22.10 -2.97 18.25
CA PHE A 269 -22.52 -3.73 19.42
C PHE A 269 -22.56 -2.80 20.63
N THR A 270 -23.74 -2.63 21.22
CA THR A 270 -23.93 -1.83 22.43
C THR A 270 -25.09 -2.35 23.25
N GLU A 271 -25.04 -2.13 24.56
CA GLU A 271 -26.09 -2.54 25.49
C GLU A 271 -26.49 -4.02 25.37
N GLY A 272 -25.53 -4.89 24.99
CA GLY A 272 -25.74 -6.32 24.79
C GLY A 272 -26.47 -6.70 23.50
N LYS A 273 -26.62 -5.77 22.55
CA LYS A 273 -27.35 -5.97 21.29
C LYS A 273 -26.51 -5.57 20.09
N TRP A 274 -26.68 -6.31 19.00
CA TRP A 274 -26.27 -5.87 17.67
C TRP A 274 -27.30 -4.88 17.14
N ILE A 275 -26.81 -3.77 16.59
CA ILE A 275 -27.66 -2.72 16.05
C ILE A 275 -27.19 -2.30 14.66
N TYR A 276 -28.15 -1.94 13.82
CA TYR A 276 -27.92 -1.34 12.50
C TYR A 276 -28.61 0.01 12.41
N ALA A 277 -27.85 1.05 12.08
CA ALA A 277 -28.37 2.36 11.77
C ALA A 277 -28.27 2.63 10.25
N PRO A 278 -29.39 2.86 9.56
CA PRO A 278 -29.40 3.14 8.14
C PRO A 278 -28.91 4.58 7.83
N PRO A 279 -28.66 4.90 6.55
CA PRO A 279 -28.10 6.18 6.13
C PRO A 279 -28.85 7.43 6.63
N GLU A 280 -30.17 7.37 6.68
CA GLU A 280 -31.05 8.43 7.18
C GLU A 280 -30.84 8.72 8.69
N ASN A 281 -30.36 7.74 9.44
CA ASN A 281 -30.08 7.83 10.87
C ASN A 281 -28.57 7.88 11.15
N ARG A 282 -27.79 8.39 10.18
CA ARG A 282 -26.34 8.55 10.33
C ARG A 282 -26.01 9.27 11.63
N PRO A 283 -25.14 8.69 12.49
CA PRO A 283 -24.80 9.31 13.75
C PRO A 283 -24.09 10.64 13.52
N VAL A 284 -24.62 11.69 14.15
CA VAL A 284 -24.02 13.03 14.11
C VAL A 284 -23.11 13.16 15.32
N TRP A 285 -21.82 13.41 15.07
CA TRP A 285 -20.86 13.62 16.15
C TRP A 285 -21.15 14.94 16.87
N THR A 286 -21.42 14.88 18.18
CA THR A 286 -21.79 16.05 19.00
C THR A 286 -20.65 16.61 19.85
N GLY A 287 -19.43 16.07 19.74
CA GLY A 287 -18.28 16.47 20.55
C GLY A 287 -18.06 15.66 21.84
N GLU A 288 -16.84 15.79 22.36
CA GLU A 288 -16.15 15.13 23.51
C GLU A 288 -16.50 13.66 23.85
N CYS A 289 -15.45 12.82 23.90
CA CYS A 289 -15.46 11.39 24.29
C CYS A 289 -15.88 10.36 23.22
N ASN A 290 -16.00 10.73 21.94
CA ASN A 290 -16.33 9.82 20.80
C ASN A 290 -17.66 9.05 20.90
N GLY A 291 -18.43 9.27 21.97
CA GLY A 291 -19.73 8.64 22.17
C GLY A 291 -20.81 9.32 21.34
N VAL A 292 -21.75 8.52 20.82
CA VAL A 292 -22.88 9.01 20.02
C VAL A 292 -24.18 8.38 20.49
N THR A 293 -25.26 9.15 20.40
CA THR A 293 -26.62 8.61 20.51
C THR A 293 -27.13 8.34 19.11
N ILE A 294 -27.66 7.15 18.87
CA ILE A 294 -28.04 6.69 17.54
C ILE A 294 -29.42 6.03 17.58
N GLU A 295 -30.24 6.30 16.56
CA GLU A 295 -31.50 5.59 16.34
C GLU A 295 -31.24 4.43 15.38
N ALA A 296 -31.40 3.21 15.87
CA ALA A 296 -31.02 2.00 15.15
C ALA A 296 -32.05 0.89 15.30
N LEU A 297 -32.06 -0.03 14.34
CA LEU A 297 -32.77 -1.30 14.43
C LEU A 297 -31.93 -2.28 15.23
N VAL A 298 -32.58 -3.13 16.02
CA VAL A 298 -31.93 -4.27 16.66
C VAL A 298 -31.83 -5.40 15.64
N ILE A 299 -30.64 -5.99 15.52
CA ILE A 299 -30.43 -7.23 14.78
C ILE A 299 -30.62 -8.36 15.80
N ASP A 300 -31.78 -9.01 15.79
CA ASP A 300 -32.16 -10.07 16.74
C ASP A 300 -32.26 -11.47 16.10
N ASP A 301 -32.19 -11.56 14.77
CA ASP A 301 -32.13 -12.82 14.03
C ASP A 301 -30.77 -13.52 14.26
N GLU A 302 -30.79 -14.65 14.95
CA GLU A 302 -29.59 -15.42 15.30
C GLU A 302 -28.82 -15.90 14.06
N GLU A 303 -29.50 -16.22 12.95
CA GLU A 303 -28.85 -16.67 11.72
C GLU A 303 -28.09 -15.51 11.06
N ILE A 304 -28.71 -14.33 10.99
CA ILE A 304 -28.07 -13.11 10.45
C ILE A 304 -26.86 -12.73 11.31
N ILE A 305 -27.00 -12.76 12.65
CA ILE A 305 -25.91 -12.46 13.57
C ILE A 305 -24.73 -13.43 13.37
N GLU A 306 -25.00 -14.73 13.26
CA GLU A 306 -23.97 -15.74 13.06
C GLU A 306 -23.22 -15.52 11.73
N LYS A 307 -23.96 -15.29 10.64
CA LYS A 307 -23.36 -14.97 9.32
C LYS A 307 -22.52 -13.70 9.39
N MET A 308 -23.06 -12.62 9.97
CA MET A 308 -22.39 -11.34 10.12
C MET A 308 -21.07 -11.47 10.91
N CYS A 309 -21.09 -12.20 12.02
CA CYS A 309 -19.92 -12.42 12.87
C CYS A 309 -18.79 -13.22 12.21
N ARG A 310 -19.04 -13.87 11.06
CA ARG A 310 -18.02 -14.55 10.25
C ARG A 310 -17.35 -13.63 9.23
N THR A 311 -17.91 -12.45 8.97
CA THR A 311 -17.38 -11.47 8.02
C THR A 311 -16.37 -10.54 8.69
N ASP A 312 -15.54 -9.85 7.90
CA ASP A 312 -14.67 -8.80 8.42
C ASP A 312 -15.45 -7.55 8.88
N MET A 313 -16.77 -7.47 8.64
CA MET A 313 -17.64 -6.32 9.02
C MET A 313 -17.61 -6.02 10.52
N VAL A 314 -17.61 -7.06 11.36
CA VAL A 314 -17.75 -6.90 12.82
C VAL A 314 -16.59 -7.49 13.60
N LYS A 315 -15.64 -8.13 12.91
CA LYS A 315 -14.43 -8.74 13.49
C LYS A 315 -13.60 -7.79 14.34
N TYR A 316 -13.73 -6.49 14.07
CA TYR A 316 -12.97 -5.45 14.73
C TYR A 316 -13.79 -4.55 15.64
N ILE A 317 -15.03 -4.94 15.93
CA ILE A 317 -15.86 -4.31 16.95
C ILE A 317 -15.49 -4.97 18.27
N ASP A 318 -15.19 -4.18 19.28
CA ASP A 318 -14.92 -4.69 20.63
C ASP A 318 -16.24 -5.11 21.30
N TYR A 319 -16.68 -6.33 21.01
CA TYR A 319 -17.74 -7.00 21.75
C TYR A 319 -17.09 -8.12 22.57
N GLN A 320 -17.33 -8.14 23.88
CA GLN A 320 -16.77 -9.16 24.77
C GLN A 320 -17.15 -10.55 24.25
N LYS A 321 -16.14 -11.33 23.84
CA LYS A 321 -16.26 -12.76 23.54
C LYS A 321 -16.48 -13.58 24.80
#